data_AF-A0A0F5JKH1-F1
#
_entry.id   AF-A0A0F5JKH1-F1
#
_cell.length_a   1.000
_cell.length_b   1.000
_cell.length_c   1.000
_cell.angle_alpha   90.00
_cell.angle_beta   90.00
_cell.angle_gamma   90.00
#
_symmetry.space_group_name_H-M   'P 1'
#
loop_
_entity.id
_entity.type
_entity.pdbx_description
1 polymer ?
#
loop_
_entity_poly.entity_id
_entity_poly.type
_entity_poly.pdbx_seq_one_letter_code
_entity_poly.pdbx_strand_id
1 'polypeptide(L)'
;MELTGKQIKRLVFFLLFVIVLMACLNRVTPCFFRMLPNDYARTKLILNTIRDTTQTPEVVIFGNSRGMSGVDGYLLERELSDHPVVYSFTSTGQKLSESALYYTSLPASVKTVIQCLDIDALSKPVDMDIPNQVALHMYGYKMDDQTKLLVPALYDELNKSDWYYNYKARNCLFSGFSFVLRNLLDDDAPENSMDNELRYPASQASYRNEAVYQRGLDEQNKENKFEAYKITAEWKRLLEESYAFFKAKNIQYYLVLMPYNPDIISAKKTEKQEALQSYINELGYIPYINCFDLLEASDFYDAIHPNDKGAKKITRQILISLP
;
A
#
# COMPACT_ATOMS: atom_id res chain seq x y z
N MET A 1 -14.65 -51.24 19.46
CA MET A 1 -16.06 -50.82 19.33
C MET A 1 -16.33 -50.60 17.85
N GLU A 2 -17.11 -51.47 17.21
CA GLU A 2 -17.39 -51.38 15.77
C GLU A 2 -18.53 -50.40 15.51
N LEU A 3 -18.38 -49.55 14.49
CA LEU A 3 -19.42 -48.61 14.07
C LEU A 3 -20.59 -49.38 13.45
N THR A 4 -21.81 -49.09 13.89
CA THR A 4 -23.03 -49.64 13.28
C THR A 4 -23.21 -49.11 11.85
N GLY A 5 -23.86 -49.89 10.96
CA GLY A 5 -24.15 -49.44 9.58
C GLY A 5 -24.96 -48.14 9.50
N LYS A 6 -25.76 -47.82 10.52
CA LYS A 6 -26.47 -46.53 10.65
C LYS A 6 -25.53 -45.37 10.98
N GLN A 7 -24.53 -45.60 11.85
CA GLN A 7 -23.49 -44.61 12.15
C GLN A 7 -22.60 -44.35 10.92
N ILE A 8 -22.24 -45.39 10.16
CA ILE A 8 -21.47 -45.24 8.91
C ILE A 8 -22.23 -44.37 7.90
N LYS A 9 -23.51 -44.65 7.65
CA LYS A 9 -24.34 -43.83 6.73
C LYS A 9 -24.45 -42.36 7.16
N ARG A 10 -24.63 -42.10 8.47
CA ARG A 10 -24.69 -40.73 9.01
C ARG A 10 -23.36 -40.02 8.87
N LEU A 11 -22.25 -40.72 9.11
CA LEU A 11 -20.91 -40.17 8.96
C LEU A 11 -20.61 -39.82 7.49
N VAL A 12 -20.96 -40.70 6.55
CA VAL A 12 -20.84 -40.42 5.11
C VAL A 12 -21.70 -39.22 4.70
N PHE A 13 -22.95 -39.16 5.16
CA PHE A 13 -23.84 -38.03 4.84
C PHE A 13 -23.33 -36.71 5.42
N PHE A 14 -22.83 -36.72 6.66
CA PHE A 14 -22.23 -35.54 7.29
C PHE A 14 -20.98 -35.08 6.54
N LEU A 15 -20.08 -35.98 6.16
CA LEU A 15 -18.90 -35.64 5.36
C LEU A 15 -19.29 -35.05 4.00
N LEU A 16 -20.28 -35.65 3.33
CA LEU A 16 -20.79 -35.14 2.06
C LEU A 16 -21.42 -33.75 2.21
N PHE A 17 -22.21 -33.53 3.28
CA PHE A 17 -22.77 -32.23 3.61
C PHE A 17 -21.67 -31.18 3.85
N VAL A 18 -20.62 -31.52 4.61
CA VAL A 18 -19.49 -30.62 4.86
C VAL A 18 -18.77 -30.26 3.57
N ILE A 19 -18.51 -31.23 2.68
CA ILE A 19 -17.85 -30.98 1.39
C ILE A 19 -18.70 -30.06 0.52
N VAL A 20 -20.01 -30.32 0.40
CA VAL A 20 -20.95 -29.48 -0.37
C VAL A 20 -21.01 -28.08 0.23
N LEU A 21 -21.09 -27.94 1.55
CA LEU A 21 -21.11 -26.65 2.23
C LEU A 21 -19.81 -25.87 1.97
N MET A 22 -18.65 -26.52 2.06
CA MET A 22 -17.36 -25.89 1.76
C MET A 22 -17.28 -25.43 0.30
N ALA A 23 -17.74 -26.24 -0.65
CA ALA A 23 -17.78 -25.88 -2.07
C ALA A 23 -18.72 -24.69 -2.33
N CYS A 24 -19.90 -24.69 -1.72
CA CYS A 24 -20.86 -23.58 -1.79
C CYS A 24 -20.26 -22.29 -1.22
N LEU A 25 -19.69 -22.32 0.00
CA LEU A 25 -19.06 -21.16 0.60
C LEU A 25 -17.90 -20.64 -0.26
N ASN A 26 -17.05 -21.55 -0.76
CA ASN A 26 -15.94 -21.18 -1.63
C ASN A 26 -16.42 -20.44 -2.90
N ARG A 27 -17.55 -20.88 -3.48
CA ARG A 27 -18.12 -20.26 -4.69
C ARG A 27 -18.72 -18.87 -4.42
N VAL A 28 -19.29 -18.67 -3.24
CA VAL A 28 -20.03 -17.44 -2.90
C VAL A 28 -19.11 -16.38 -2.27
N THR A 29 -18.02 -16.78 -1.59
CA THR A 29 -17.07 -15.85 -0.96
C THR A 29 -16.60 -14.71 -1.87
N PRO A 30 -16.18 -14.94 -3.13
CA PRO A 30 -15.76 -13.84 -4.01
C PRO A 30 -16.85 -12.80 -4.27
N CYS A 31 -18.12 -13.23 -4.32
CA CYS A 31 -19.25 -12.33 -4.52
C CYS A 31 -19.38 -11.39 -3.31
N PHE A 32 -19.44 -11.95 -2.11
CA PHE A 32 -19.53 -11.15 -0.89
C PHE A 32 -18.31 -10.26 -0.68
N PHE A 33 -17.10 -10.75 -0.96
CA PHE A 33 -15.88 -9.94 -0.83
C PHE A 33 -15.94 -8.67 -1.68
N ARG A 34 -16.44 -8.77 -2.93
CA ARG A 34 -16.53 -7.62 -3.84
C ARG A 34 -17.66 -6.66 -3.50
N MET A 35 -18.69 -7.15 -2.80
CA MET A 35 -19.89 -6.38 -2.42
C MET A 35 -19.74 -5.69 -1.08
N LEU A 36 -19.07 -6.32 -0.11
CA LEU A 36 -18.94 -5.79 1.24
C LEU A 36 -17.83 -4.71 1.30
N PRO A 37 -18.05 -3.63 2.07
CA PRO A 37 -16.98 -2.68 2.39
C PRO A 37 -15.83 -3.42 3.09
N ASN A 38 -14.61 -3.09 2.71
CA ASN A 38 -13.39 -3.67 3.27
C ASN A 38 -12.22 -2.71 3.11
N ASP A 39 -11.19 -2.90 3.94
CA ASP A 39 -9.98 -2.07 3.98
C ASP A 39 -9.16 -2.07 2.67
N TYR A 40 -9.55 -2.90 1.69
CA TYR A 40 -8.90 -3.02 0.38
C TYR A 40 -9.67 -2.33 -0.75
N ALA A 41 -10.63 -1.45 -0.42
CA ALA A 41 -11.36 -0.65 -1.39
C ALA A 41 -10.41 0.16 -2.30
N ARG A 42 -9.28 0.66 -1.77
CA ARG A 42 -8.26 1.35 -2.58
C ARG A 42 -7.60 0.46 -3.63
N THR A 43 -7.33 -0.82 -3.33
CA THR A 43 -6.82 -1.78 -4.33
C THR A 43 -7.80 -1.95 -5.48
N LYS A 44 -9.12 -2.01 -5.18
CA LYS A 44 -10.18 -2.04 -6.20
C LYS A 44 -10.20 -0.76 -7.03
N LEU A 45 -10.12 0.41 -6.38
CA LEU A 45 -10.08 1.72 -7.05
C LEU A 45 -8.91 1.80 -8.03
N ILE A 46 -7.69 1.48 -7.57
CA ILE A 46 -6.47 1.52 -8.39
C ILE A 46 -6.62 0.60 -9.61
N LEU A 47 -7.01 -0.66 -9.41
CA LEU A 47 -7.17 -1.62 -10.51
C LEU A 47 -8.24 -1.19 -11.51
N ASN A 48 -9.37 -0.65 -11.03
CA ASN A 48 -10.43 -0.16 -11.91
C ASN A 48 -9.99 1.08 -12.68
N THR A 49 -9.28 2.01 -12.03
CA THR A 49 -8.77 3.24 -12.66
C THR A 49 -7.74 2.92 -13.73
N ILE A 50 -6.83 1.97 -13.47
CA ILE A 50 -5.85 1.49 -14.45
C ILE A 50 -6.51 0.81 -15.65
N ARG A 51 -7.60 0.06 -15.43
CA ARG A 51 -8.33 -0.64 -16.50
C ARG A 51 -9.24 0.27 -17.33
N ASP A 52 -9.67 1.40 -16.77
CA ASP A 52 -10.53 2.35 -17.44
C ASP A 52 -9.72 3.21 -18.42
N THR A 53 -9.91 2.94 -19.71
CA THR A 53 -9.21 3.64 -20.80
C THR A 53 -9.56 5.12 -20.94
N THR A 54 -10.61 5.59 -20.25
CA THR A 54 -10.96 7.03 -20.23
C THR A 54 -10.14 7.81 -19.22
N GLN A 55 -9.47 7.13 -18.28
CA GLN A 55 -8.60 7.74 -17.29
C GLN A 55 -7.23 8.02 -17.91
N THR A 56 -6.83 9.29 -17.92
CA THR A 56 -5.57 9.72 -18.54
C THR A 56 -4.69 10.50 -17.56
N PRO A 57 -4.27 9.91 -16.43
CA PRO A 57 -3.33 10.57 -15.54
C PRO A 57 -1.98 10.77 -16.22
N GLU A 58 -1.34 11.90 -15.94
CA GLU A 58 0.02 12.20 -16.40
C GLU A 58 1.04 12.00 -15.29
N VAL A 59 0.62 12.16 -14.04
CA VAL A 59 1.43 11.89 -12.84
C VAL A 59 0.73 10.85 -11.99
N VAL A 60 1.47 9.83 -11.55
CA VAL A 60 0.96 8.81 -10.63
C VAL A 60 1.84 8.73 -9.39
N ILE A 61 1.22 8.72 -8.21
CA ILE A 61 1.87 8.60 -6.91
C ILE A 61 1.60 7.21 -6.34
N PHE A 62 2.64 6.51 -5.92
CA PHE A 62 2.56 5.24 -5.21
C PHE A 62 3.17 5.36 -3.81
N GLY A 63 2.78 4.46 -2.90
CA GLY A 63 3.25 4.45 -1.52
C GLY A 63 2.20 4.01 -0.51
N ASN A 64 2.66 3.82 0.74
CA ASN A 64 1.80 3.40 1.83
C ASN A 64 0.93 4.55 2.39
N SER A 65 0.38 4.35 3.59
CA SER A 65 -0.38 5.36 4.34
C SER A 65 0.35 6.69 4.56
N ARG A 66 1.69 6.70 4.60
CA ARG A 66 2.49 7.93 4.71
C ARG A 66 2.47 8.71 3.40
N GLY A 67 2.48 8.02 2.26
CA GLY A 67 2.25 8.63 0.95
C GLY A 67 0.82 9.18 0.81
N MET A 68 -0.18 8.43 1.28
CA MET A 68 -1.59 8.84 1.26
C MET A 68 -1.85 10.16 1.99
N SER A 69 -1.19 10.36 3.13
CA SER A 69 -1.33 11.55 3.98
C SER A 69 -0.26 12.61 3.69
N GLY A 70 0.82 12.26 2.99
CA GLY A 70 1.98 13.11 2.79
C GLY A 70 2.04 13.83 1.44
N VAL A 71 1.42 13.30 0.39
CA VAL A 71 1.48 13.92 -0.95
C VAL A 71 0.09 14.35 -1.40
N ASP A 72 -0.08 15.65 -1.52
CA ASP A 72 -1.33 16.28 -1.96
C ASP A 72 -1.35 16.38 -3.49
N GLY A 73 -2.07 15.45 -4.14
CA GLY A 73 -2.22 15.42 -5.58
C GLY A 73 -2.95 16.65 -6.15
N TYR A 74 -3.87 17.26 -5.40
CA TYR A 74 -4.54 18.50 -5.84
C TYR A 74 -3.56 19.66 -5.90
N LEU A 75 -2.66 19.74 -4.91
CA LEU A 75 -1.62 20.77 -4.89
C LEU A 75 -0.60 20.55 -6.02
N LEU A 76 -0.23 19.30 -6.32
CA LEU A 76 0.63 19.01 -7.48
C LEU A 76 -0.02 19.41 -8.81
N GLU A 77 -1.27 19.00 -9.03
CA GLU A 77 -2.04 19.34 -10.25
C GLU A 77 -2.18 20.85 -10.42
N ARG A 78 -2.37 21.60 -9.33
CA ARG A 78 -2.50 23.05 -9.39
C ARG A 78 -1.20 23.79 -9.68
N GLU A 79 -0.08 23.33 -9.13
CA GLU A 79 1.18 24.11 -9.12
C GLU A 79 2.19 23.64 -10.17
N LEU A 80 2.08 22.41 -10.69
CA LEU A 80 2.91 21.96 -11.81
C LEU A 80 2.52 22.69 -13.10
N SER A 81 3.52 22.93 -13.94
CA SER A 81 3.33 23.49 -15.28
C SER A 81 2.41 22.58 -16.10
N ASP A 82 1.52 23.17 -16.88
CA ASP A 82 0.50 22.50 -17.71
C ASP A 82 -0.65 21.81 -16.94
N HIS A 83 -0.70 21.93 -15.62
CA HIS A 83 -1.75 21.37 -14.76
C HIS A 83 -2.07 19.89 -15.04
N PRO A 84 -1.05 19.00 -14.98
CA PRO A 84 -1.22 17.59 -15.34
C PRO A 84 -2.20 16.90 -14.40
N VAL A 85 -3.00 15.98 -14.93
CA VAL A 85 -3.88 15.16 -14.08
C VAL A 85 -3.04 14.27 -13.17
N VAL A 86 -3.19 14.43 -11.84
CA VAL A 86 -2.40 13.70 -10.83
C VAL A 86 -3.28 12.68 -10.12
N TYR A 87 -2.89 11.40 -10.15
CA TYR A 87 -3.53 10.35 -9.35
C TYR A 87 -2.61 9.79 -8.27
N SER A 88 -3.21 9.47 -7.13
CA SER A 88 -2.62 8.81 -5.97
C SER A 88 -3.12 7.37 -5.90
N PHE A 89 -2.27 6.48 -6.38
CA PHE A 89 -2.42 5.02 -6.26
C PHE A 89 -1.76 4.47 -4.99
N THR A 90 -1.67 5.32 -3.97
CA THR A 90 -1.24 4.96 -2.62
C THR A 90 -2.32 4.16 -1.88
N SER A 91 -1.93 3.28 -0.96
CA SER A 91 -2.87 2.57 -0.07
C SER A 91 -2.24 2.23 1.28
N THR A 92 -3.02 2.00 2.33
CA THR A 92 -2.51 1.98 3.72
C THR A 92 -1.32 1.04 3.93
N GLY A 93 -1.37 -0.17 3.37
CA GLY A 93 -0.33 -1.20 3.53
C GLY A 93 0.59 -1.38 2.32
N GLN A 94 0.52 -0.49 1.31
CA GLN A 94 1.24 -0.70 0.05
C GLN A 94 2.76 -0.65 0.23
N LYS A 95 3.42 -1.81 0.09
CA LYS A 95 4.88 -1.88 -0.02
C LYS A 95 5.35 -1.45 -1.41
N LEU A 96 6.63 -1.11 -1.56
CA LEU A 96 7.22 -0.81 -2.87
C LEU A 96 7.06 -1.99 -3.85
N SER A 97 7.23 -3.21 -3.37
CA SER A 97 7.03 -4.45 -4.15
C SER A 97 5.59 -4.59 -4.65
N GLU A 98 4.62 -4.14 -3.86
CA GLU A 98 3.20 -4.12 -4.25
C GLU A 98 2.89 -2.98 -5.23
N SER A 99 3.59 -1.85 -5.12
CA SER A 99 3.49 -0.75 -6.10
C SER A 99 3.95 -1.21 -7.49
N ALA A 100 5.03 -2.00 -7.54
CA ALA A 100 5.57 -2.55 -8.77
C ALA A 100 4.62 -3.48 -9.54
N LEU A 101 3.60 -4.03 -8.85
CA LEU A 101 2.54 -4.83 -9.49
C LEU A 101 1.69 -4.01 -10.47
N TYR A 102 1.68 -2.69 -10.36
CA TYR A 102 0.88 -1.81 -11.21
C TYR A 102 1.67 -1.16 -12.34
N TYR A 103 3.01 -1.15 -12.28
CA TYR A 103 3.86 -0.35 -13.16
C TYR A 103 3.69 -0.65 -14.65
N THR A 104 3.57 -1.92 -15.02
CA THR A 104 3.43 -2.37 -16.41
C THR A 104 2.07 -2.10 -17.00
N SER A 105 1.06 -1.92 -16.14
CA SER A 105 -0.32 -1.68 -16.52
C SER A 105 -0.67 -0.20 -16.58
N LEU A 106 0.25 0.71 -16.20
CA LEU A 106 -0.01 2.14 -16.20
C LEU A 106 -0.45 2.65 -17.58
N PRO A 107 -1.43 3.59 -17.64
CA PRO A 107 -1.85 4.20 -18.89
C PRO A 107 -0.70 4.87 -19.64
N ALA A 108 -0.75 4.87 -20.97
CA ALA A 108 0.28 5.48 -21.82
C ALA A 108 0.39 7.01 -21.66
N SER A 109 -0.61 7.66 -21.04
CA SER A 109 -0.58 9.09 -20.70
C SER A 109 0.40 9.42 -19.57
N VAL A 110 0.79 8.43 -18.75
CA VAL A 110 1.67 8.66 -17.59
C VAL A 110 3.06 9.07 -18.07
N LYS A 111 3.50 10.26 -17.63
CA LYS A 111 4.81 10.83 -17.90
C LYS A 111 5.71 10.82 -16.67
N THR A 112 5.12 10.83 -15.48
CA THR A 112 5.85 10.87 -14.20
C THR A 112 5.27 9.89 -13.20
N VAL A 113 6.15 9.14 -12.56
CA VAL A 113 5.83 8.26 -11.42
C VAL A 113 6.60 8.74 -10.20
N ILE A 114 5.85 9.01 -9.13
CA ILE A 114 6.37 9.41 -7.83
C ILE A 114 6.16 8.23 -6.87
N GLN A 115 7.23 7.61 -6.42
CA GLN A 115 7.17 6.51 -5.47
C GLN A 115 7.59 7.00 -4.09
N CYS A 116 6.65 7.07 -3.16
CA CYS A 116 6.94 7.31 -1.75
C CYS A 116 7.60 6.07 -1.15
N LEU A 117 8.73 6.28 -0.48
CA LEU A 117 9.58 5.23 0.05
C LEU A 117 9.95 5.50 1.50
N ASP A 118 9.77 4.49 2.33
CA ASP A 118 10.27 4.43 3.70
C ASP A 118 11.62 3.70 3.69
N ILE A 119 12.69 4.41 4.06
CA ILE A 119 14.06 3.87 4.00
C ILE A 119 14.18 2.62 4.88
N ASP A 120 13.56 2.61 6.06
CA ASP A 120 13.56 1.47 7.00
C ASP A 120 12.89 0.20 6.43
N ALA A 121 12.08 0.30 5.38
CA ALA A 121 11.53 -0.88 4.72
C ALA A 121 12.57 -1.65 3.89
N LEU A 122 13.64 -0.96 3.44
CA LEU A 122 14.66 -1.54 2.56
C LEU A 122 15.59 -2.55 3.25
N SER A 123 15.54 -2.64 4.58
CA SER A 123 16.30 -3.63 5.36
C SER A 123 15.53 -4.92 5.59
N LYS A 124 14.23 -4.96 5.25
CA LYS A 124 13.37 -6.14 5.40
C LYS A 124 13.33 -6.97 4.11
N PRO A 125 12.97 -8.26 4.16
CA PRO A 125 12.73 -9.04 2.95
C PRO A 125 11.61 -8.44 2.08
N VAL A 126 11.66 -8.71 0.77
CA VAL A 126 10.53 -8.41 -0.11
C VAL A 126 9.44 -9.44 0.15
N ASP A 127 8.31 -9.00 0.69
CA ASP A 127 7.15 -9.84 0.96
C ASP A 127 5.84 -9.11 0.64
N MET A 128 4.73 -9.84 0.69
CA MET A 128 3.39 -9.30 0.52
C MET A 128 2.44 -9.90 1.56
N ASP A 129 1.67 -9.05 2.22
CA ASP A 129 0.75 -9.53 3.26
C ASP A 129 -0.40 -10.32 2.63
N ILE A 130 -0.77 -11.45 3.23
CA ILE A 130 -1.83 -12.35 2.73
C ILE A 130 -3.12 -11.60 2.38
N PRO A 131 -3.61 -10.64 3.19
CA PRO A 131 -4.83 -9.93 2.84
C PRO A 131 -4.71 -9.08 1.56
N ASN A 132 -3.55 -8.47 1.30
CA ASN A 132 -3.30 -7.75 0.06
C ASN A 132 -3.29 -8.72 -1.15
N GLN A 133 -2.68 -9.91 -0.98
CA GLN A 133 -2.71 -10.96 -2.01
C GLN A 133 -4.15 -11.40 -2.34
N VAL A 134 -4.97 -11.61 -1.30
CA VAL A 134 -6.39 -11.95 -1.43
C VAL A 134 -7.14 -10.83 -2.17
N ALA A 135 -6.92 -9.57 -1.81
CA ALA A 135 -7.57 -8.43 -2.45
C ALA A 135 -7.25 -8.35 -3.95
N LEU A 136 -5.97 -8.45 -4.33
CA LEU A 136 -5.55 -8.49 -5.73
C LEU A 136 -6.25 -9.61 -6.50
N HIS A 137 -6.25 -10.84 -5.96
CA HIS A 137 -6.92 -11.98 -6.58
C HIS A 137 -8.42 -11.73 -6.74
N MET A 138 -9.09 -11.29 -5.68
CA MET A 138 -10.53 -11.05 -5.67
C MET A 138 -10.94 -9.96 -6.66
N TYR A 139 -10.11 -8.92 -6.84
CA TYR A 139 -10.33 -7.85 -7.83
C TYR A 139 -9.76 -8.18 -9.22
N GLY A 140 -9.32 -9.43 -9.43
CA GLY A 140 -8.98 -9.99 -10.73
C GLY A 140 -7.64 -9.52 -11.29
N TYR A 141 -6.72 -9.08 -10.43
CA TYR A 141 -5.36 -8.78 -10.85
C TYR A 141 -4.68 -10.03 -11.42
N LYS A 142 -3.89 -9.84 -12.47
CA LYS A 142 -3.08 -10.89 -13.09
C LYS A 142 -1.70 -10.31 -13.36
N MET A 143 -0.67 -10.97 -12.83
CA MET A 143 0.71 -10.58 -13.06
C MET A 143 1.11 -10.93 -14.49
N ASP A 144 1.56 -9.94 -15.26
CA ASP A 144 2.14 -10.15 -16.58
C ASP A 144 3.64 -10.53 -16.51
N ASP A 145 4.20 -10.95 -17.64
CA ASP A 145 5.58 -11.40 -17.72
C ASP A 145 6.60 -10.29 -17.38
N GLN A 146 6.30 -9.02 -17.72
CA GLN A 146 7.19 -7.90 -17.38
C GLN A 146 7.20 -7.63 -15.89
N THR A 147 6.04 -7.69 -15.24
CA THR A 147 5.90 -7.53 -13.80
C THR A 147 6.59 -8.65 -13.05
N LYS A 148 6.51 -9.88 -13.58
CA LYS A 148 7.23 -11.04 -13.04
C LYS A 148 8.74 -10.85 -13.04
N LEU A 149 9.30 -10.11 -14.00
CA LEU A 149 10.73 -9.78 -14.01
C LEU A 149 11.10 -8.76 -12.92
N LEU A 150 10.21 -7.79 -12.65
CA LEU A 150 10.41 -6.79 -11.59
C LEU A 150 10.34 -7.44 -10.20
N VAL A 151 9.27 -8.20 -9.93
CA VAL A 151 8.97 -8.79 -8.62
C VAL A 151 8.77 -10.32 -8.68
N PRO A 152 9.80 -11.09 -9.10
CA PRO A 152 9.70 -12.55 -9.23
C PRO A 152 9.38 -13.26 -7.91
N ALA A 153 9.84 -12.72 -6.76
CA ALA A 153 9.55 -13.28 -5.44
C ALA A 153 8.04 -13.34 -5.18
N LEU A 154 7.27 -12.35 -5.66
CA LEU A 154 5.82 -12.28 -5.47
C LEU A 154 5.04 -13.18 -6.43
N TYR A 155 5.66 -13.69 -7.51
CA TYR A 155 4.95 -14.53 -8.48
C TYR A 155 4.40 -15.80 -7.83
N ASP A 156 5.24 -16.51 -7.06
CA ASP A 156 4.82 -17.73 -6.39
C ASP A 156 3.84 -17.46 -5.25
N GLU A 157 3.90 -16.27 -4.64
CA GLU A 157 2.94 -15.83 -3.62
C GLU A 157 1.55 -15.54 -4.21
N LEU A 158 1.51 -14.99 -5.43
CA LEU A 158 0.28 -14.61 -6.13
C LEU A 158 -0.29 -15.72 -7.03
N ASN A 159 0.52 -16.72 -7.39
CA ASN A 159 0.12 -17.85 -8.22
C ASN A 159 -0.38 -19.03 -7.36
N LYS A 160 -1.39 -18.76 -6.51
CA LYS A 160 -2.12 -19.81 -5.77
C LYS A 160 -3.46 -20.10 -6.43
N SER A 161 -4.06 -21.24 -6.09
CA SER A 161 -5.37 -21.62 -6.60
C SER A 161 -6.49 -20.74 -6.07
N ASP A 162 -7.57 -20.57 -6.84
CA ASP A 162 -8.79 -19.87 -6.39
C ASP A 162 -9.29 -20.41 -5.05
N TRP A 163 -9.18 -21.73 -4.83
CA TRP A 163 -9.58 -22.36 -3.59
C TRP A 163 -8.83 -21.79 -2.38
N TYR A 164 -7.52 -21.54 -2.51
CA TYR A 164 -6.69 -20.95 -1.48
C TYR A 164 -7.18 -19.53 -1.14
N TYR A 165 -7.36 -18.67 -2.14
CA TYR A 165 -7.77 -17.28 -1.91
C TYR A 165 -9.19 -17.18 -1.36
N ASN A 166 -10.12 -17.97 -1.90
CA ASN A 166 -11.50 -18.04 -1.42
C ASN A 166 -11.57 -18.51 0.04
N TYR A 167 -10.71 -19.45 0.44
CA TYR A 167 -10.59 -19.85 1.83
C TYR A 167 -10.02 -18.72 2.71
N LYS A 168 -8.94 -18.06 2.28
CA LYS A 168 -8.30 -16.96 3.04
C LYS A 168 -9.21 -15.73 3.18
N ALA A 169 -10.04 -15.44 2.17
CA ALA A 169 -11.01 -14.35 2.18
C ALA A 169 -12.12 -14.49 3.21
N ARG A 170 -12.32 -15.69 3.82
CA ARG A 170 -13.36 -15.90 4.83
C ARG A 170 -13.28 -14.90 6.00
N ASN A 171 -12.07 -14.50 6.41
CA ASN A 171 -11.88 -13.56 7.51
C ASN A 171 -12.31 -12.15 7.09
N CYS A 172 -12.05 -11.75 5.84
CA CYS A 172 -12.50 -10.48 5.29
C CYS A 172 -14.02 -10.39 5.21
N LEU A 173 -14.72 -11.51 5.00
CA LEU A 173 -16.19 -11.55 5.06
C LEU A 173 -16.72 -11.23 6.46
N PHE A 174 -16.08 -11.78 7.50
CA PHE A 174 -16.43 -11.45 8.88
C PHE A 174 -16.19 -9.97 9.16
N SER A 175 -15.03 -9.43 8.77
CA SER A 175 -14.73 -8.01 8.95
C SER A 175 -15.71 -7.10 8.20
N GLY A 176 -16.04 -7.41 6.95
CA GLY A 176 -17.01 -6.64 6.16
C GLY A 176 -18.43 -6.71 6.71
N PHE A 177 -18.85 -7.86 7.23
CA PHE A 177 -20.13 -7.99 7.92
C PHE A 177 -20.15 -7.20 9.24
N SER A 178 -19.07 -7.28 10.02
CA SER A 178 -18.90 -6.46 11.22
C SER A 178 -18.94 -4.96 10.91
N PHE A 179 -18.33 -4.53 9.80
CA PHE A 179 -18.38 -3.14 9.35
C PHE A 179 -19.81 -2.71 9.00
N VAL A 180 -20.54 -3.51 8.22
CA VAL A 180 -21.95 -3.23 7.89
C VAL A 180 -22.80 -3.14 9.16
N LEU A 181 -22.61 -4.07 10.11
CA LEU A 181 -23.31 -4.03 11.38
C LEU A 181 -22.96 -2.79 12.19
N ARG A 182 -21.69 -2.41 12.26
CA ARG A 182 -21.27 -1.18 12.95
C ARG A 182 -21.88 0.05 12.31
N ASN A 183 -21.87 0.17 10.99
CA ASN A 183 -22.49 1.32 10.32
C ASN A 183 -24.02 1.38 10.46
N LEU A 184 -24.69 0.26 10.76
CA LEU A 184 -26.12 0.24 11.06
C LEU A 184 -26.44 0.53 12.53
N LEU A 185 -25.47 0.40 13.43
CA LEU A 185 -25.67 0.43 14.88
C LEU A 185 -24.94 1.60 15.57
N ASP A 186 -23.85 2.08 15.01
CA ASP A 186 -23.02 3.17 15.52
C ASP A 186 -23.34 4.47 14.74
N ASP A 187 -23.65 5.55 15.46
CA ASP A 187 -23.91 6.88 14.88
C ASP A 187 -22.63 7.55 14.30
N ASP A 188 -21.44 7.01 14.62
CA ASP A 188 -20.12 7.54 14.28
C ASP A 188 -19.40 6.71 13.19
N ALA A 189 -20.14 6.17 12.22
CA ALA A 189 -19.56 5.42 11.11
C ALA A 189 -18.53 6.27 10.32
N PRO A 190 -17.30 5.76 10.08
CA PRO A 190 -16.29 6.52 9.35
C PRO A 190 -16.75 6.86 7.92
N GLU A 191 -16.56 8.10 7.49
CA GLU A 191 -16.93 8.56 6.15
C GLU A 191 -16.16 7.80 5.05
N ASN A 192 -16.89 7.26 4.08
CA ASN A 192 -16.36 6.52 2.90
C ASN A 192 -15.56 7.40 1.91
N SER A 193 -15.19 8.63 2.27
CA SER A 193 -14.57 9.61 1.38
C SER A 193 -13.15 9.21 0.97
N MET A 194 -12.39 8.58 1.87
CA MET A 194 -11.00 8.15 1.63
C MET A 194 -10.88 7.04 0.58
N ASP A 195 -11.90 6.19 0.40
CA ASP A 195 -11.80 4.96 -0.41
C ASP A 195 -11.94 5.21 -1.91
N ASN A 196 -12.55 6.32 -2.31
CA ASN A 196 -12.81 6.67 -3.71
C ASN A 196 -12.03 7.91 -4.19
N GLU A 197 -11.28 8.57 -3.30
CA GLU A 197 -10.48 9.74 -3.64
C GLU A 197 -9.19 9.34 -4.36
N LEU A 198 -9.01 9.93 -5.55
CA LEU A 198 -7.93 9.66 -6.48
C LEU A 198 -6.76 10.64 -6.37
N ARG A 199 -6.89 11.79 -5.70
CA ARG A 199 -5.82 12.81 -5.65
C ARG A 199 -5.16 12.94 -4.28
N TYR A 200 -5.95 13.03 -3.21
CA TYR A 200 -5.43 13.21 -1.86
C TYR A 200 -6.28 12.45 -0.83
N PRO A 201 -6.03 11.15 -0.66
CA PRO A 201 -6.99 10.25 -0.02
C PRO A 201 -7.05 10.33 1.49
N ALA A 202 -6.04 10.88 2.16
CA ALA A 202 -5.98 10.92 3.62
C ALA A 202 -5.64 12.32 4.13
N SER A 203 -6.38 13.34 3.70
CA SER A 203 -6.27 14.70 4.24
C SER A 203 -6.69 14.71 5.72
N GLN A 204 -5.72 14.85 6.62
CA GLN A 204 -5.98 14.95 8.06
C GLN A 204 -5.95 16.42 8.47
N ALA A 205 -7.15 17.03 8.46
CA ALA A 205 -7.37 18.41 8.89
C ALA A 205 -7.58 18.54 10.42
N SER A 206 -7.80 17.43 11.12
CA SER A 206 -8.18 17.43 12.54
C SER A 206 -6.98 17.69 13.47
N TYR A 207 -7.28 18.28 14.63
CA TYR A 207 -6.29 18.49 15.69
C TYR A 207 -5.76 17.13 16.17
N ARG A 208 -4.43 17.04 16.29
CA ARG A 208 -3.73 15.86 16.82
C ARG A 208 -4.25 15.52 18.22
N ASN A 209 -4.63 14.26 18.41
CA ASN A 209 -4.92 13.73 19.75
C ASN A 209 -3.60 13.29 20.43
N GLU A 210 -3.18 14.02 21.47
CA GLU A 210 -1.90 13.75 22.13
C GLU A 210 -1.81 12.36 22.78
N ALA A 211 -2.90 11.79 23.25
CA ALA A 211 -2.88 10.44 23.84
C ALA A 211 -2.67 9.36 22.76
N VAL A 212 -3.27 9.53 21.58
CA VAL A 212 -3.05 8.64 20.43
C VAL A 212 -1.64 8.82 19.88
N TYR A 213 -1.19 10.06 19.77
CA TYR A 213 0.18 10.39 19.35
C TYR A 213 1.23 9.73 20.25
N GLN A 214 1.12 9.91 21.57
CA GLN A 214 2.07 9.33 22.52
C GLN A 214 2.07 7.80 22.47
N ARG A 215 0.90 7.16 22.39
CA ARG A 215 0.81 5.70 22.24
C ARG A 215 1.51 5.22 20.96
N GLY A 216 1.30 5.93 19.86
CA GLY A 216 1.97 5.64 18.58
C GLY A 216 3.49 5.80 18.69
N LEU A 217 3.96 6.84 19.38
CA LEU A 217 5.39 7.03 19.64
C LEU A 217 5.95 5.88 20.47
N ASP A 218 5.27 5.49 21.55
CA ASP A 218 5.68 4.36 22.39
C ASP A 218 5.78 3.07 21.57
N GLU A 219 4.86 2.85 20.63
CA GLU A 219 4.91 1.71 19.70
C GLU A 219 6.10 1.79 18.74
N GLN A 220 6.33 2.94 18.10
CA GLN A 220 7.49 3.13 17.22
C GLN A 220 8.83 3.06 17.97
N ASN A 221 8.82 3.36 19.26
CA ASN A 221 10.00 3.36 20.11
C ASN A 221 10.35 1.97 20.70
N LYS A 222 9.52 0.94 20.47
CA LYS A 222 9.80 -0.44 20.92
C LYS A 222 10.98 -1.09 20.20
N GLU A 223 11.16 -0.77 18.92
CA GLU A 223 12.15 -1.41 18.05
C GLU A 223 12.95 -0.37 17.29
N ASN A 224 14.29 -0.53 17.28
CA ASN A 224 15.16 0.28 16.45
C ASN A 224 15.17 -0.27 15.02
N LYS A 225 14.44 0.37 14.12
CA LYS A 225 14.33 -0.06 12.72
C LYS A 225 15.61 0.18 11.90
N PHE A 226 16.56 0.94 12.44
CA PHE A 226 17.84 1.26 11.80
C PHE A 226 19.02 0.48 12.39
N GLU A 227 18.78 -0.38 13.37
CA GLU A 227 19.81 -1.27 13.89
C GLU A 227 20.28 -2.22 12.78
N ALA A 228 21.60 -2.27 12.56
CA ALA A 228 22.23 -3.04 11.49
C ALA A 228 21.61 -2.80 10.09
N TYR A 229 21.16 -1.57 9.84
CA TYR A 229 20.55 -1.19 8.57
C TYR A 229 21.45 -1.53 7.37
N LYS A 230 20.89 -2.25 6.42
CA LYS A 230 21.50 -2.52 5.12
C LYS A 230 20.39 -2.69 4.08
N ILE A 231 20.56 -2.10 2.90
CA ILE A 231 19.65 -2.34 1.79
C ILE A 231 19.84 -3.79 1.31
N THR A 232 18.76 -4.57 1.27
CA THR A 232 18.84 -5.94 0.76
C THR A 232 19.11 -5.94 -0.75
N ALA A 233 19.77 -6.99 -1.24
CA ALA A 233 20.04 -7.13 -2.68
C ALA A 233 18.75 -7.18 -3.51
N GLU A 234 17.68 -7.72 -2.95
CA GLU A 234 16.36 -7.80 -3.59
C GLU A 234 15.75 -6.42 -3.80
N TRP A 235 15.77 -5.56 -2.76
CA TRP A 235 15.27 -4.19 -2.88
C TRP A 235 16.11 -3.35 -3.82
N LYS A 236 17.44 -3.48 -3.73
CA LYS A 236 18.36 -2.82 -4.67
C LYS A 236 17.98 -3.17 -6.11
N ARG A 237 17.90 -4.47 -6.44
CA ARG A 237 17.51 -4.91 -7.77
C ARG A 237 16.15 -4.37 -8.18
N LEU A 238 15.15 -4.42 -7.31
CA LEU A 238 13.81 -3.93 -7.65
C LEU A 238 13.81 -2.44 -8.01
N LEU A 239 14.50 -1.60 -7.24
CA LEU A 239 14.60 -0.16 -7.50
C LEU A 239 15.35 0.12 -8.82
N GLU A 240 16.44 -0.59 -9.07
CA GLU A 240 17.25 -0.47 -10.28
C GLU A 240 16.46 -0.86 -11.54
N GLU A 241 15.79 -2.01 -11.50
CA GLU A 241 14.96 -2.52 -12.60
C GLU A 241 13.73 -1.64 -12.83
N SER A 242 13.10 -1.13 -11.76
CA SER A 242 11.98 -0.19 -11.87
C SER A 242 12.40 1.10 -12.55
N TYR A 243 13.55 1.65 -12.15
CA TYR A 243 14.11 2.85 -12.78
C TYR A 243 14.45 2.61 -14.25
N ALA A 244 15.10 1.50 -14.57
CA ALA A 244 15.43 1.14 -15.95
C ALA A 244 14.16 0.96 -16.82
N PHE A 245 13.13 0.31 -16.27
CA PHE A 245 11.84 0.11 -16.91
C PHE A 245 11.16 1.44 -17.28
N PHE A 246 11.05 2.37 -16.33
CA PHE A 246 10.43 3.67 -16.59
C PHE A 246 11.25 4.53 -17.53
N LYS A 247 12.58 4.55 -17.36
CA LYS A 247 13.49 5.27 -18.26
C LYS A 247 13.37 4.78 -19.70
N ALA A 248 13.26 3.47 -19.94
CA ALA A 248 13.07 2.91 -21.27
C ALA A 248 11.74 3.33 -21.93
N LYS A 249 10.73 3.68 -21.12
CA LYS A 249 9.43 4.20 -21.57
C LYS A 249 9.38 5.72 -21.64
N ASN A 250 10.49 6.42 -21.39
CA ASN A 250 10.55 7.88 -21.28
C ASN A 250 9.59 8.43 -20.20
N ILE A 251 9.40 7.66 -19.12
CA ILE A 251 8.65 8.05 -17.94
C ILE A 251 9.65 8.47 -16.87
N GLN A 252 9.48 9.65 -16.28
CA GLN A 252 10.30 10.12 -15.18
C GLN A 252 9.92 9.36 -13.91
N TYR A 253 10.91 8.79 -13.22
CA TYR A 253 10.69 8.01 -12.00
C TYR A 253 11.45 8.65 -10.85
N TYR A 254 10.72 9.13 -9.83
CA TYR A 254 11.27 9.79 -8.66
C TYR A 254 10.93 9.01 -7.38
N LEU A 255 11.95 8.82 -6.55
CA LEU A 255 11.80 8.24 -5.21
C LEU A 255 11.67 9.38 -4.18
N VAL A 256 10.54 9.46 -3.48
CA VAL A 256 10.36 10.41 -2.37
C VAL A 256 10.71 9.72 -1.06
N LEU A 257 11.80 10.13 -0.45
CA LEU A 257 12.24 9.61 0.85
C LEU A 257 11.37 10.23 1.94
N MET A 258 10.42 9.46 2.46
CA MET A 258 9.38 9.99 3.34
C MET A 258 9.94 10.47 4.69
N PRO A 259 9.42 11.58 5.25
CA PRO A 259 9.92 12.19 6.48
C PRO A 259 9.75 11.29 7.69
N TYR A 260 10.77 11.25 8.55
CA TYR A 260 10.68 10.54 9.82
C TYR A 260 10.31 11.51 10.95
N ASN A 261 9.44 11.08 11.85
CA ASN A 261 9.06 11.92 12.98
C ASN A 261 10.27 12.09 13.92
N PRO A 262 10.70 13.32 14.23
CA PRO A 262 11.84 13.57 15.11
C PRO A 262 11.63 13.08 16.55
N ASP A 263 10.38 12.91 17.00
CA ASP A 263 10.06 12.42 18.36
C ASP A 263 10.23 10.90 18.51
N ILE A 264 10.43 10.16 17.41
CA ILE A 264 10.77 8.74 17.48
C ILE A 264 12.25 8.62 17.82
N ILE A 265 12.55 8.13 19.03
CA ILE A 265 13.87 8.07 19.64
C ILE A 265 14.47 6.66 19.71
N SER A 266 13.76 5.62 19.23
CA SER A 266 14.29 4.25 19.19
C SER A 266 15.62 4.12 18.45
N ALA A 267 15.84 4.97 17.45
CA ALA A 267 17.10 5.07 16.73
C ALA A 267 17.78 6.40 17.04
N LYS A 268 19.09 6.36 17.28
CA LYS A 268 19.91 7.56 17.42
C LYS A 268 19.86 8.36 16.12
N LYS A 269 20.00 9.69 16.21
CA LYS A 269 20.11 10.55 15.03
C LYS A 269 21.23 10.08 14.09
N THR A 270 22.35 9.60 14.64
CA THR A 270 23.47 9.06 13.85
C THR A 270 23.07 7.82 13.03
N GLU A 271 22.33 6.88 13.61
CA GLU A 271 21.88 5.65 12.93
C GLU A 271 20.93 5.97 11.77
N LYS A 272 20.00 6.91 11.97
CA LYS A 272 19.11 7.39 10.91
C LYS A 272 19.90 8.05 9.75
N GLN A 273 20.91 8.85 10.07
CA GLN A 273 21.77 9.50 9.08
C GLN A 273 22.67 8.51 8.35
N GLU A 274 23.20 7.51 9.04
CA GLU A 274 23.97 6.41 8.43
C GLU A 274 23.11 5.61 7.45
N ALA A 275 21.85 5.34 7.79
CA ALA A 275 20.91 4.67 6.88
C ALA A 275 20.59 5.52 5.64
N LEU A 276 20.33 6.81 5.81
CA LEU A 276 20.15 7.75 4.70
C LEU A 276 21.40 7.82 3.82
N GLN A 277 22.59 7.89 4.41
CA GLN A 277 23.84 7.93 3.67
C GLN A 277 24.12 6.61 2.94
N SER A 278 23.80 5.47 3.55
CA SER A 278 23.86 4.15 2.89
C SER A 278 22.93 4.14 1.66
N TYR A 279 21.70 4.65 1.77
CA TYR A 279 20.82 4.80 0.62
C TYR A 279 21.43 5.69 -0.48
N ILE A 280 21.92 6.88 -0.13
CA ILE A 280 22.50 7.81 -1.10
C ILE A 280 23.71 7.19 -1.80
N ASN A 281 24.57 6.50 -1.05
CA ASN A 281 25.77 5.85 -1.61
C ASN A 281 25.42 4.72 -2.57
N GLU A 282 24.39 3.93 -2.28
CA GLU A 282 24.05 2.75 -3.06
C GLU A 282 23.06 3.01 -4.20
N LEU A 283 22.17 4.00 -4.05
CA LEU A 283 21.02 4.23 -4.92
C LEU A 283 20.82 5.71 -5.29
N GLY A 284 21.65 6.64 -4.81
CA GLY A 284 21.51 8.07 -5.05
C GLY A 284 21.66 8.52 -6.51
N TYR A 285 21.99 7.59 -7.41
CA TYR A 285 21.97 7.83 -8.86
C TYR A 285 20.58 7.69 -9.48
N ILE A 286 19.62 7.07 -8.78
CA ILE A 286 18.20 7.08 -9.15
C ILE A 286 17.63 8.43 -8.67
N PRO A 287 16.88 9.19 -9.51
CA PRO A 287 16.31 10.46 -9.09
C PRO A 287 15.49 10.33 -7.80
N TYR A 288 15.85 11.11 -6.78
CA TYR A 288 15.19 11.09 -5.49
C TYR A 288 14.96 12.50 -4.94
N ILE A 289 13.94 12.60 -4.08
CA ILE A 289 13.53 13.82 -3.40
C ILE A 289 13.65 13.52 -1.91
N ASN A 290 14.61 14.18 -1.25
CA ASN A 290 14.89 13.94 0.15
C ASN A 290 13.92 14.74 1.03
N CYS A 291 12.94 14.06 1.64
CA CYS A 291 12.09 14.65 2.66
C CYS A 291 12.40 14.09 4.06
N PHE A 292 13.46 13.31 4.24
CA PHE A 292 13.68 12.48 5.43
C PHE A 292 13.71 13.28 6.75
N ASP A 293 14.37 14.44 6.77
CA ASP A 293 14.45 15.35 7.92
C ASP A 293 13.62 16.65 7.70
N LEU A 294 12.67 16.64 6.75
CA LEU A 294 11.95 17.85 6.33
C LEU A 294 10.95 18.35 7.38
N LEU A 295 10.34 17.42 8.13
CA LEU A 295 9.21 17.71 9.00
C LEU A 295 9.64 17.86 10.46
N GLU A 296 8.96 18.76 11.17
CA GLU A 296 9.02 18.86 12.62
C GLU A 296 7.87 18.07 13.26
N ALA A 297 7.93 17.77 14.57
CA ALA A 297 6.90 16.98 15.25
C ALA A 297 5.46 17.52 15.08
N SER A 298 5.31 18.85 14.97
CA SER A 298 4.01 19.51 14.77
C SER A 298 3.41 19.30 13.37
N ASP A 299 4.18 18.75 12.43
CA ASP A 299 3.71 18.45 11.07
C ASP A 299 3.12 17.03 10.96
N PHE A 300 3.01 16.30 12.06
CA PHE A 300 2.43 14.96 12.11
C PHE A 300 1.08 14.96 12.82
N TYR A 301 0.13 14.19 12.30
CA TYR A 301 -1.17 13.95 12.93
C TYR A 301 -1.10 12.84 13.98
N ASP A 302 -0.32 11.79 13.71
CA ASP A 302 0.04 10.74 14.67
C ASP A 302 1.55 10.48 14.65
N ALA A 303 2.03 9.37 15.20
CA ALA A 303 3.47 9.11 15.29
C ALA A 303 4.17 9.02 13.92
N ILE A 304 3.47 8.63 12.85
CA ILE A 304 4.09 8.34 11.55
C ILE A 304 3.45 9.07 10.37
N HIS A 305 2.20 9.53 10.48
CA HIS A 305 1.47 10.17 9.39
C HIS A 305 1.55 11.70 9.46
N PRO A 306 1.97 12.37 8.37
CA PRO A 306 1.87 13.82 8.25
C PRO A 306 0.43 14.31 8.42
N ASN A 307 0.27 15.51 8.97
CA ASN A 307 -0.97 16.28 8.87
C ASN A 307 -0.96 17.17 7.62
N ASP A 308 -2.03 17.94 7.37
CA ASP A 308 -2.10 18.81 6.17
C ASP A 308 -0.96 19.83 6.06
N LYS A 309 -0.39 20.30 7.17
CA LYS A 309 0.80 21.19 7.14
C LYS A 309 2.04 20.41 6.68
N GLY A 310 2.24 19.20 7.20
CA GLY A 310 3.29 18.29 6.77
C GLY A 310 3.16 17.89 5.30
N ALA A 311 1.95 17.53 4.87
CA ALA A 311 1.64 17.18 3.48
C ALA A 311 1.99 18.33 2.51
N LYS A 312 1.64 19.57 2.86
CA LYS A 312 2.02 20.77 2.09
C LYS A 312 3.53 20.96 2.01
N LYS A 313 4.28 20.70 3.09
CA LYS A 313 5.75 20.80 3.09
C LYS A 313 6.36 19.74 2.17
N ILE A 314 5.96 18.48 2.29
CA ILE A 314 6.42 17.38 1.41
C ILE A 314 6.10 17.69 -0.04
N THR A 315 4.85 18.07 -0.33
CA THR A 315 4.39 18.34 -1.69
C THR A 315 5.13 19.54 -2.32
N ARG A 316 5.40 20.60 -1.55
CA ARG A 316 6.24 21.72 -2.02
C ARG A 316 7.68 21.29 -2.29
N GLN A 317 8.25 20.43 -1.45
CA GLN A 317 9.58 19.87 -1.70
C GLN A 317 9.62 19.07 -3.01
N ILE A 318 8.53 18.35 -3.33
CA ILE A 318 8.38 17.67 -4.62
C ILE A 318 8.33 18.69 -5.76
N LEU A 319 7.46 19.70 -5.66
CA LEU A 319 7.29 20.73 -6.70
C LEU A 319 8.61 21.42 -7.08
N ILE A 320 9.45 21.78 -6.10
CA ILE A 320 10.72 22.45 -6.38
C ILE A 320 11.82 21.51 -6.91
N SER A 321 11.61 20.19 -6.78
CA SER A 321 12.58 19.17 -7.20
C SER A 321 12.24 18.57 -8.57
N LEU A 322 10.98 18.69 -9.01
CA LEU A 322 10.56 18.31 -10.35
C LEU A 322 11.04 19.37 -11.37
N PRO A 323 11.43 18.94 -12.59
CA PRO A 323 12.00 19.80 -13.62
C PRO A 323 10.99 20.76 -14.27
#